data_AF-A0A965NZ91-F1
#
_entry.id   AF-A0A965NZ91-F1
#
_cell.length_a   1.000
_cell.length_b   1.000
_cell.length_c   1.000
_cell.angle_alpha   90.00
_cell.angle_beta   90.00
_cell.angle_gamma   90.00
#
_symmetry.space_group_name_H-M   'P 1'
#
loop_
_entity.id
_entity.type
_entity.pdbx_description
1 polymer ?
#
loop_
_entity_poly.entity_id
_entity_poly.type
_entity_poly.pdbx_seq_one_letter_code
_entity_poly.pdbx_strand_id
1 'polypeptide(L)'
;MLLLIESGSTKTEWRFIAKPDEAYDSFFSAGINPYYQSASEIITSQAEVPTWLIGKKIEQLYYYGTGITDEEKVKIIREFLSTIIQGASVQ
;
A
#
# COMPACT_ATOMS: atom_id res chain seq x y z
N MET A 1 11.43 -7.06 7.46
CA MET A 1 11.19 -6.82 6.02
C MET A 1 10.17 -5.71 5.85
N LEU A 2 10.47 -4.73 5.00
CA LEU A 2 9.74 -3.48 4.88
C LEU A 2 8.99 -3.40 3.55
N LEU A 3 7.74 -2.94 3.59
CA LEU A 3 6.98 -2.55 2.41
C LEU A 3 6.74 -1.04 2.44
N LEU A 4 7.24 -0.34 1.44
CA LEU A 4 7.02 1.09 1.26
C LEU A 4 6.03 1.30 0.11
N ILE A 5 4.97 2.06 0.36
CA ILE A 5 3.96 2.41 -0.62
C ILE A 5 3.99 3.91 -0.83
N GLU A 6 4.22 4.33 -2.06
CA GLU A 6 4.20 5.73 -2.46
C GLU A 6 3.11 5.94 -3.51
N SER A 7 2.05 6.67 -3.16
CA SER A 7 0.87 6.80 -4.00
C SER A 7 0.52 8.25 -4.34
N GLY A 8 0.50 8.55 -5.64
CA GLY A 8 -0.15 9.74 -6.19
C GLY A 8 -1.54 9.42 -6.73
N SER A 9 -2.25 10.44 -7.22
CA SER A 9 -3.60 10.25 -7.80
C SER A 9 -3.64 9.39 -9.06
N THR A 10 -2.51 9.21 -9.76
CA THR A 10 -2.45 8.47 -11.03
C THR A 10 -1.66 7.17 -10.96
N LYS A 11 -0.67 7.07 -10.06
CA LYS A 11 0.24 5.93 -9.96
C LYS A 11 0.59 5.65 -8.51
N THR A 12 0.69 4.37 -8.17
CA THR A 12 1.25 3.89 -6.91
C THR A 12 2.49 3.05 -7.17
N GLU A 13 3.55 3.27 -6.41
CA GLU A 13 4.74 2.45 -6.37
C GLU A 13 4.80 1.65 -5.07
N TRP A 14 5.03 0.36 -5.21
CA TRP A 14 5.19 -0.59 -4.11
C TRP A 14 6.63 -1.05 -4.10
N ARG A 15 7.35 -0.85 -3.00
CA ARG A 15 8.76 -1.24 -2.84
C ARG A 15 8.90 -2.20 -1.68
N PHE A 16 9.31 -3.44 -1.98
CA PHE A 16 9.58 -4.46 -0.98
C PHE A 16 11.09 -4.57 -0.72
N ILE A 17 11.47 -4.38 0.53
CA ILE A 17 12.85 -4.39 1.00
C ILE A 17 13.02 -5.58 1.95
N ALA A 18 13.65 -6.64 1.44
CA ALA A 18 13.91 -7.85 2.21
C ALA A 18 15.00 -7.62 3.27
N LYS A 19 16.05 -6.88 2.93
CA LYS A 19 17.18 -6.55 3.81
C LYS A 19 17.72 -5.14 3.53
N PRO A 20 18.36 -4.50 4.52
CA PRO A 20 19.15 -3.30 4.29
C PRO A 20 20.21 -3.54 3.21
N ASP A 21 20.47 -2.52 2.39
CA ASP A 21 21.52 -2.49 1.37
C ASP A 21 21.41 -3.54 0.23
N GLU A 22 20.29 -4.29 0.14
CA GLU A 22 19.95 -5.12 -1.01
C GLU A 22 19.02 -4.38 -1.98
N ALA A 23 19.04 -4.79 -3.26
CA ALA A 23 18.10 -4.29 -4.25
C ALA A 23 16.66 -4.61 -3.82
N TYR A 24 15.77 -3.62 -3.94
CA TYR A 24 14.35 -3.80 -3.64
C TYR A 24 13.61 -4.38 -4.84
N ASP A 25 12.54 -5.14 -4.56
CA ASP A 25 11.56 -5.54 -5.57
C ASP A 25 10.50 -4.44 -5.69
N SER A 26 10.04 -4.15 -6.91
CA SER A 26 9.12 -3.05 -7.18
C SER A 26 7.93 -3.45 -8.02
N PHE A 27 6.77 -2.87 -7.73
CA PHE A 27 5.55 -3.04 -8.52
C PHE A 27 4.83 -1.70 -8.66
N PHE A 28 4.17 -1.50 -9.80
CA PHE A 28 3.37 -0.31 -10.06
C PHE A 28 1.90 -0.68 -10.26
N SER A 29 1.03 0.16 -9.74
CA SER A 29 -0.42 0.02 -9.91
C SER A 29 -1.08 1.39 -10.08
N ALA A 30 -2.40 1.39 -10.21
CA ALA A 30 -3.20 2.61 -10.26
C ALA A 30 -2.99 3.47 -9.00
N GLY A 31 -3.15 4.79 -9.16
CA GLY A 31 -3.10 5.74 -8.05
C GLY A 31 -4.17 5.50 -6.99
N ILE A 32 -3.84 5.85 -5.75
CA ILE A 32 -4.72 5.77 -4.59
C ILE A 32 -4.91 7.18 -4.05
N ASN A 33 -6.16 7.59 -3.94
CA ASN A 33 -6.54 8.88 -3.39
C ASN A 33 -7.84 8.73 -2.58
N PRO A 34 -7.74 8.62 -1.23
CA PRO A 34 -8.90 8.41 -0.35
C PRO A 34 -9.82 9.64 -0.30
N TYR A 35 -9.37 10.79 -0.83
CA TYR A 35 -10.24 11.95 -1.01
C TYR A 35 -11.38 11.65 -2.00
N TYR A 36 -11.07 10.92 -3.08
CA TYR A 36 -12.02 10.63 -4.17
C TYR A 36 -12.50 9.16 -4.19
N GLN A 37 -11.75 8.24 -3.58
CA GLN A 37 -12.02 6.81 -3.64
C GLN A 37 -12.41 6.26 -2.25
N SER A 38 -13.39 5.37 -2.25
CA SER A 38 -13.73 4.50 -1.12
C SER A 38 -12.73 3.35 -0.95
N ALA A 39 -12.74 2.69 0.21
CA ALA A 39 -11.90 1.53 0.46
C ALA A 39 -12.16 0.40 -0.56
N SER A 40 -13.43 0.15 -0.91
CA SER A 40 -13.81 -0.85 -1.93
C SER A 40 -13.27 -0.52 -3.31
N GLU A 41 -13.34 0.74 -3.75
CA GLU A 41 -12.79 1.15 -5.05
C GLU A 41 -11.28 0.99 -5.09
N ILE A 42 -10.60 1.32 -3.97
CA ILE A 42 -9.16 1.11 -3.84
C ILE A 42 -8.85 -0.38 -3.93
N ILE A 43 -9.50 -1.23 -3.14
CA ILE A 43 -9.31 -2.70 -3.18
C ILE A 43 -9.47 -3.23 -4.60
N THR A 44 -10.52 -2.83 -5.32
CA THR A 44 -10.73 -3.26 -6.71
C THR A 44 -9.61 -2.78 -7.64
N SER A 45 -9.17 -1.52 -7.53
CA SER A 45 -8.09 -0.97 -8.37
C SER A 45 -6.71 -1.60 -8.10
N GLN A 46 -6.54 -2.23 -6.93
CA GLN A 46 -5.28 -2.81 -6.47
C GLN A 46 -5.30 -4.35 -6.48
N ALA A 47 -6.21 -4.97 -7.23
CA ALA A 47 -6.44 -6.43 -7.22
C ALA A 47 -5.21 -7.28 -7.60
N GLU A 48 -4.22 -6.72 -8.28
CA GLU A 48 -2.98 -7.42 -8.66
C GLU A 48 -1.93 -7.46 -7.53
N VAL A 49 -2.05 -6.57 -6.55
CA VAL A 49 -1.07 -6.41 -5.46
C VAL A 49 -0.92 -7.67 -4.63
N PRO A 50 -1.99 -8.36 -4.18
CA PRO A 50 -1.87 -9.60 -3.41
C PRO A 50 -1.04 -10.66 -4.13
N THR A 51 -1.19 -10.79 -5.45
CA THR A 51 -0.43 -11.75 -6.26
C THR A 51 1.05 -11.41 -6.29
N TRP A 52 1.41 -10.13 -6.46
CA TRP A 52 2.81 -9.69 -6.41
C TRP A 52 3.43 -9.88 -5.01
N LEU A 53 2.62 -9.83 -3.95
CA LEU A 53 3.07 -10.03 -2.57
C LEU A 53 3.24 -11.50 -2.15
N ILE A 54 2.85 -12.47 -2.98
CA ILE A 54 3.00 -13.90 -2.66
C ILE A 54 4.47 -14.22 -2.33
N GLY A 55 4.69 -14.85 -1.17
CA GLY A 55 6.01 -15.24 -0.68
C GLY A 55 6.83 -14.10 -0.04
N LYS A 56 6.34 -12.85 -0.06
CA LYS A 56 6.97 -11.72 0.62
C LYS A 56 6.45 -11.63 2.06
N LYS A 57 7.32 -11.86 3.04
CA LYS A 57 6.97 -11.64 4.46
C LYS A 57 7.08 -10.15 4.77
N ILE A 58 5.99 -9.50 5.17
CA ILE A 58 5.97 -8.07 5.51
C ILE A 58 5.89 -7.94 7.02
N GLU A 59 6.83 -7.20 7.63
CA GLU A 59 6.86 -6.96 9.08
C GLU A 59 6.48 -5.52 9.41
N GLN A 60 6.89 -4.59 8.56
CA GLN A 60 6.58 -3.16 8.67
C GLN A 60 6.09 -2.65 7.33
N LEU A 61 5.03 -1.84 7.36
CA LEU A 61 4.49 -1.16 6.19
C LEU A 61 4.43 0.34 6.44
N TYR A 62 4.90 1.11 5.46
CA TYR A 62 4.85 2.56 5.44
C TYR A 62 4.05 3.03 4.23
N TYR A 63 3.02 3.82 4.46
CA TYR A 63 2.21 4.40 3.39
C TYR A 63 2.42 5.91 3.30
N TYR A 64 2.82 6.39 2.13
CA TYR A 64 2.89 7.81 1.79
C TYR A 64 2.02 8.05 0.58
N GLY A 65 1.01 8.90 0.71
CA GLY A 65 0.18 9.22 -0.44
C GLY A 65 -0.61 10.50 -0.34
N THR A 66 -1.17 10.89 -1.48
CA THR A 66 -2.03 12.07 -1.60
C THR A 66 -3.42 11.83 -1.02
N GLY A 67 -4.16 12.90 -0.78
CA GLY A 67 -5.58 12.84 -0.40
C GLY A 67 -5.88 12.44 1.04
N ILE A 68 -4.85 12.23 1.87
CA ILE A 68 -5.01 12.02 3.31
C ILE A 68 -5.12 13.40 3.98
N THR A 69 -6.36 13.89 4.14
CA THR A 69 -6.66 15.22 4.69
C THR A 69 -7.10 15.21 6.15
N ASP A 70 -7.58 14.06 6.63
CA ASP A 70 -8.18 13.89 7.95
C ASP A 70 -8.17 12.41 8.36
N GLU A 71 -8.63 12.15 9.59
CA GLU A 71 -8.72 10.80 10.18
C GLU A 71 -9.69 9.87 9.42
N GLU A 72 -10.71 10.38 8.75
CA GLU A 72 -11.60 9.51 7.94
C GLU A 72 -10.85 8.98 6.72
N LYS A 73 -10.02 9.82 6.08
CA LYS A 73 -9.19 9.40 4.96
C LYS A 73 -8.11 8.40 5.38
N VAL A 74 -7.54 8.57 6.58
CA VAL A 74 -6.62 7.58 7.17
C VAL A 74 -7.34 6.24 7.37
N LYS A 75 -8.58 6.23 7.86
CA LYS A 75 -9.36 4.99 8.04
C LYS A 75 -9.58 4.24 6.74
N ILE A 76 -9.91 4.94 5.65
CA ILE A 76 -10.09 4.32 4.32
C ILE A 76 -8.82 3.57 3.89
N ILE A 77 -7.65 4.20 4.06
CA ILE A 77 -6.37 3.57 3.71
C ILE A 77 -6.07 2.38 4.63
N ARG A 78 -6.34 2.50 5.93
CA ARG A 78 -6.14 1.39 6.88
C ARG A 78 -7.04 0.19 6.58
N GLU A 79 -8.29 0.44 6.23
CA GLU A 79 -9.24 -0.60 5.84
C GLU A 79 -8.72 -1.35 4.60
N PHE A 80 -8.33 -0.62 3.57
CA PHE A 80 -7.69 -1.20 2.39
C PHE A 80 -6.45 -2.04 2.74
N LEU A 81 -5.49 -1.46 3.47
CA LEU A 81 -4.23 -2.14 3.80
C LEU A 81 -4.46 -3.41 4.63
N SER A 82 -5.45 -3.42 5.52
CA SER A 82 -5.81 -4.61 6.31
C SER A 82 -6.23 -5.82 5.46
N THR A 83 -6.68 -5.60 4.23
CA THR A 83 -7.01 -6.69 3.30
C THR A 83 -5.78 -7.34 2.67
N ILE A 84 -4.65 -6.64 2.64
CA ILE A 84 -3.42 -7.07 1.97
C ILE A 84 -2.43 -7.71 2.95
N ILE A 85 -2.37 -7.20 4.17
CA ILE A 85 -1.40 -7.62 5.18
C ILE A 85 -2.10 -8.06 6.46
N GLN A 86 -1.82 -9.29 6.86
CA GLN A 86 -2.20 -9.84 8.16
C GLN A 86 -0.98 -9.85 9.08
N GLY A 87 -1.04 -9.09 10.18
CA GLY A 87 -0.01 -9.12 11.23
C GLY A 87 1.19 -8.18 11.05
N ALA A 88 1.18 -7.29 10.05
CA ALA A 88 2.19 -6.23 9.92
C ALA A 88 1.79 -4.97 10.70
N SER A 89 2.78 -4.24 11.22
CA SER A 89 2.55 -2.90 11.76
C SER A 89 2.43 -1.90 10.61
N VAL A 90 1.29 -1.20 10.54
CA VAL A 90 1.01 -0.15 9.55
C VAL A 90 1.34 1.22 10.16
N GLN A 91 2.22 1.98 9.49
CA GLN A 91 2.56 3.36 9.83
C GLN A 91 2.15 4.31 8.70
#